data_AF-B7FKY0-F1
#
_entry.id   AF-B7FKY0-F1
#
_cell.length_a   1.000
_cell.length_b   1.000
_cell.length_c   1.000
_cell.angle_alpha   90.00
_cell.angle_beta   90.00
_cell.angle_gamma   90.00
#
_symmetry.space_group_name_H-M   'P 1'
#
loop_
_entity.id
_entity.type
_entity.pdbx_description
1 polymer ?
#
loop_
_entity_poly.entity_id
_entity_poly.type
_entity_poly.pdbx_seq_one_letter_code
_entity_poly.pdbx_strand_id
1 'polypeptide(L)'
;MVADVHRTLLYGGTFLYPADKKSPNGKLRVLYEVFPMSFLMEQAGGQAFTGKERALDLIPTKLHERSPIFLGSYDDIEEIKALYAAEAK
;
A
#
# COMPACT_ATOMS: atom_id res chain seq x y z
N MET A 1 11.94 2.17 0.34
CA MET A 1 10.70 2.36 1.14
C MET A 1 10.71 3.71 1.83
N VAL A 2 11.40 3.93 2.97
CA VAL A 2 11.28 5.21 3.72
C VAL A 2 11.55 6.44 2.86
N ALA A 3 12.67 6.45 2.11
CA ALA A 3 12.99 7.56 1.22
C ALA A 3 11.93 7.79 0.12
N ASP A 4 11.33 6.72 -0.39
CA ASP A 4 10.33 6.78 -1.45
C ASP A 4 8.97 7.25 -0.93
N VAL A 5 8.54 6.73 0.22
CA VAL A 5 7.31 7.16 0.89
C VAL A 5 7.43 8.62 1.33
N HIS A 6 8.59 9.03 1.86
CA HIS A 6 8.81 10.42 2.26
C HIS A 6 8.74 11.38 1.07
N ARG A 7 9.32 11.00 -0.08
CA ARG A 7 9.18 11.77 -1.32
C ARG A 7 7.73 11.83 -1.79
N THR A 8 7.02 10.71 -1.73
CA THR A 8 5.59 10.62 -2.11
C THR A 8 4.74 11.52 -1.21
N LEU A 9 5.04 11.59 0.08
CA LEU A 9 4.35 12.45 1.04
C LEU A 9 4.56 13.94 0.73
N LEU A 10 5.76 14.34 0.31
CA LEU A 10 6.08 15.75 0.05
C LEU A 10 5.64 16.21 -1.35
N TYR A 11 5.77 15.35 -2.36
CA TYR A 11 5.61 15.73 -3.76
C TYR A 11 4.36 15.14 -4.42
N GLY A 12 3.63 14.28 -3.71
CA GLY A 12 2.53 13.51 -4.28
C GLY A 12 3.00 12.37 -5.19
N GLY A 13 2.05 11.79 -5.93
CA GLY A 13 2.26 10.60 -6.75
C GLY A 13 2.05 9.32 -5.95
N THR A 14 2.67 8.22 -6.42
CA THR A 14 2.43 6.88 -5.88
C THR A 14 3.71 6.14 -5.50
N PHE A 15 3.65 5.38 -4.42
CA PHE A 15 4.60 4.32 -4.07
C PHE A 15 3.91 2.96 -4.14
N LEU A 16 4.42 2.09 -5.02
CA LEU A 16 3.82 0.78 -5.26
C LEU A 16 4.84 -0.33 -4.96
N TYR A 17 4.39 -1.34 -4.23
CA TYR A 17 5.11 -2.58 -4.00
C TYR A 17 4.14 -3.77 -4.12
N PRO A 18 3.69 -4.09 -5.36
CA PRO A 18 2.73 -5.16 -5.59
C PRO A 18 3.32 -6.53 -5.26
N ALA A 19 2.46 -7.55 -5.24
CA ALA A 19 2.88 -8.94 -5.23
C ALA A 19 3.52 -9.30 -6.58
N ASP A 20 4.49 -10.21 -6.56
CA ASP A 20 5.12 -10.75 -7.78
C ASP A 20 5.28 -12.28 -7.68
N LYS A 21 5.79 -12.91 -8.74
CA LYS A 21 5.98 -14.38 -8.79
C LYS A 21 6.92 -14.91 -7.70
N LYS A 22 7.87 -14.10 -7.19
CA LYS A 22 8.82 -14.49 -6.14
C LYS A 22 8.29 -14.19 -4.74
N SER A 23 7.41 -13.21 -4.62
CA SER A 23 6.81 -12.70 -3.39
C SER A 23 5.30 -12.55 -3.58
N PRO A 24 4.55 -13.67 -3.63
CA PRO A 24 3.11 -13.65 -3.94
C PRO A 24 2.25 -12.95 -2.89
N ASN A 25 2.76 -12.80 -1.66
CA ASN A 25 2.14 -12.03 -0.58
C ASN A 25 2.80 -10.66 -0.40
N GLY A 26 3.50 -10.15 -1.42
CA GLY A 26 4.34 -8.97 -1.30
C GLY A 26 5.59 -9.20 -0.44
N LYS A 27 6.37 -8.13 -0.25
CA LYS A 27 7.68 -8.19 0.40
C LYS A 27 7.74 -7.46 1.74
N LEU A 28 6.95 -6.41 1.90
CA LEU A 28 6.99 -5.54 3.07
C LEU A 28 6.17 -6.14 4.21
N ARG A 29 6.64 -6.00 5.46
CA ARG A 29 5.97 -6.58 6.63
C ARG A 29 4.85 -5.67 7.11
N VAL A 30 3.73 -6.30 7.41
CA VAL A 30 2.49 -5.63 7.77
C VAL A 30 2.69 -4.69 8.97
N LEU A 31 3.19 -5.22 10.09
CA LEU A 31 3.18 -4.51 11.37
C LEU A 31 4.12 -3.30 11.44
N TYR A 32 5.27 -3.36 10.77
CA TYR A 32 6.34 -2.37 10.96
C TYR A 32 6.88 -1.75 9.66
N GLU A 33 6.31 -2.10 8.52
CA GLU A 33 6.57 -1.42 7.24
C GLU A 33 5.27 -0.87 6.65
N VAL A 34 4.24 -1.70 6.51
CA VAL A 34 2.97 -1.30 5.87
C VAL A 34 2.13 -0.41 6.77
N PHE A 35 1.82 -0.83 8.00
CA PHE A 35 0.96 -0.07 8.90
C PHE A 35 1.49 1.32 9.23
N PRO A 36 2.76 1.52 9.60
CA PRO A 36 3.26 2.86 9.91
C PRO A 36 3.19 3.80 8.71
N MET A 37 3.56 3.33 7.52
CA MET A 37 3.55 4.16 6.30
C MET A 37 2.13 4.46 5.82
N SER A 38 1.23 3.49 5.93
CA SER A 38 -0.18 3.66 5.59
C SER A 38 -0.85 4.66 6.52
N PHE A 39 -0.59 4.59 7.82
CA PHE A 39 -1.11 5.54 8.80
C PHE A 39 -0.65 6.97 8.48
N LEU A 40 0.64 7.18 8.24
CA LEU A 40 1.16 8.50 7.88
C LEU A 40 0.53 9.04 6.59
N MET A 41 0.38 8.19 5.56
CA MET A 41 -0.19 8.60 4.28
C MET A 41 -1.67 8.98 4.40
N GLU A 42 -2.46 8.18 5.13
CA GLU A 42 -3.89 8.47 5.35
C GLU A 42 -4.11 9.73 6.21
N GLN A 43 -3.27 9.94 7.23
CA GLN A 43 -3.32 11.18 8.03
C GLN A 43 -2.97 12.43 7.21
N ALA A 44 -2.21 12.28 6.13
CA ALA A 44 -1.89 13.35 5.19
C ALA A 44 -2.94 13.54 4.08
N GLY A 45 -4.06 12.80 4.13
CA GLY A 45 -5.13 12.86 3.12
C GLY A 45 -4.87 11.99 1.88
N GLY A 46 -3.80 11.21 1.87
CA GLY A 46 -3.56 10.18 0.86
C GLY A 46 -4.33 8.90 1.15
N GLN A 47 -4.02 7.84 0.39
CA GLN A 47 -4.62 6.52 0.58
C GLN A 47 -3.54 5.43 0.62
N ALA A 48 -3.91 4.28 1.21
CA ALA A 48 -3.10 3.08 1.21
C ALA A 48 -3.98 1.81 1.13
N PHE A 49 -3.69 0.90 0.20
CA PHE A 49 -4.44 -0.35 0.04
C PHE A 49 -3.54 -1.53 -0.36
N THR A 50 -4.01 -2.76 -0.15
CA THR A 50 -3.24 -4.01 -0.34
C THR A 50 -3.45 -4.65 -1.71
N GLY A 51 -4.08 -3.97 -2.66
CA GLY A 51 -4.60 -4.62 -3.89
C GLY A 51 -5.96 -5.29 -3.70
N LYS A 52 -6.46 -5.40 -2.45
CA LYS A 52 -7.77 -6.01 -2.13
C LYS A 52 -8.61 -5.17 -1.19
N GLU A 53 -7.99 -4.67 -0.12
CA GLU A 53 -8.66 -3.92 0.95
C GLU A 53 -7.77 -2.77 1.44
N ARG A 54 -8.34 -1.87 2.26
CA ARG A 54 -7.59 -0.78 2.89
C ARG A 54 -6.48 -1.36 3.78
N ALA A 55 -5.29 -0.77 3.70
CA ALA A 55 -4.11 -1.33 4.36
C ALA A 55 -4.25 -1.43 5.89
N LEU A 56 -4.93 -0.48 6.53
CA LEU A 56 -5.13 -0.47 7.99
C LEU A 56 -6.30 -1.33 8.48
N ASP A 57 -7.12 -1.87 7.58
CA ASP A 57 -8.21 -2.79 7.95
C ASP A 57 -7.76 -4.25 7.98
N LEU A 58 -6.55 -4.53 7.46
CA LEU A 58 -5.94 -5.85 7.45
C LEU A 58 -5.75 -6.37 8.88
N ILE A 59 -6.20 -7.60 9.17
CA ILE A 59 -5.99 -8.29 10.45
C ILE A 59 -4.86 -9.32 10.29
N PRO A 60 -3.63 -9.02 10.74
CA PRO A 60 -2.50 -9.93 10.59
C PRO A 60 -2.62 -11.14 11.53
N THR A 61 -2.25 -12.31 11.03
CA THR A 61 -2.22 -13.57 11.77
C THR A 61 -0.82 -13.93 12.28
N LYS A 62 0.22 -13.26 11.76
CA LYS A 62 1.63 -13.51 12.13
C LYS A 62 2.40 -12.20 12.30
N LEU A 63 3.38 -12.21 13.21
CA LEU A 63 4.24 -11.05 13.50
C LEU A 63 5.01 -10.53 12.27
N HIS A 64 5.46 -11.44 11.40
CA HIS A 64 6.23 -11.10 10.19
C HIS A 64 5.44 -11.33 8.90
N GLU A 65 4.11 -11.23 8.99
CA GLU A 65 3.24 -11.29 7.81
C GLU A 65 3.63 -10.21 6.81
N ARG A 66 3.59 -10.55 5.52
CA ARG A 66 3.91 -9.64 4.43
C ARG A 66 2.65 -9.27 3.68
N SER A 67 2.65 -8.07 3.10
CA SER A 67 1.57 -7.63 2.24
C SER A 67 2.11 -6.85 1.05
N PRO A 68 1.47 -6.94 -0.13
CA PRO A 68 1.58 -5.91 -1.14
C PRO A 68 1.06 -4.57 -0.60
N ILE A 69 1.54 -3.46 -1.16
CA ILE A 69 1.08 -2.13 -0.75
C ILE A 69 1.12 -1.16 -1.93
N PHE A 70 0.10 -0.32 -1.99
CA PHE A 70 -0.04 0.78 -2.92
C PHE A 70 -0.47 1.97 -2.07
N LEU A 71 0.34 3.03 -2.04
CA LEU A 71 0.06 4.21 -1.22
C LEU A 71 0.50 5.48 -1.94
N GLY A 72 -0.17 6.60 -1.66
CA GLY A 72 0.14 7.88 -2.29
C GLY A 72 -1.03 8.85 -2.30
N SER A 73 -0.98 9.78 -3.26
CA SER A 73 -2.04 10.74 -3.54
C SER A 73 -3.38 10.05 -3.78
N TYR A 74 -4.46 10.63 -3.26
CA TYR A 74 -5.78 10.02 -3.24
C TYR A 74 -6.25 9.60 -4.64
N ASP A 75 -6.25 10.54 -5.59
CA ASP A 75 -6.78 10.31 -6.94
C ASP A 75 -5.98 9.26 -7.70
N ASP A 76 -4.64 9.28 -7.58
CA ASP A 76 -3.77 8.29 -8.22
C ASP A 76 -4.02 6.88 -7.69
N ILE A 77 -4.27 6.74 -6.38
CA ILE A 77 -4.57 5.44 -5.77
C ILE A 77 -5.97 4.95 -6.16
N GLU A 78 -6.96 5.83 -6.31
CA GLU A 78 -8.28 5.46 -6.82
C GLU A 78 -8.22 4.97 -8.27
N GLU A 79 -7.40 5.59 -9.13
CA GLU A 79 -7.19 5.10 -10.49
C GLU A 79 -6.62 3.67 -10.49
N ILE A 80 -5.61 3.41 -9.65
CA ILE A 80 -5.02 2.08 -9.53
C ILE A 80 -6.04 1.06 -8.99
N LYS A 81 -6.88 1.43 -8.00
CA LYS A 81 -7.96 0.54 -7.52
C LYS A 81 -8.93 0.19 -8.63
N ALA A 82 -9.29 1.14 -9.49
CA ALA A 82 -10.19 0.90 -10.62
C ALA A 82 -9.60 -0.12 -11.61
N LEU A 83 -8.28 -0.04 -11.89
CA LEU A 83 -7.58 -1.02 -12.72
C LEU A 83 -7.60 -2.42 -12.10
N TYR A 84 -7.34 -2.54 -10.79
CA TYR A 84 -7.42 -3.80 -10.05
C TYR A 84 -8.82 -4.41 -10.07
N ALA A 85 -9.86 -3.57 -9.95
CA ALA A 85 -11.25 -4.02 -10.01
C ALA A 85 -11.66 -4.49 -11.42
N ALA A 86 -11.06 -3.92 -12.47
CA ALA A 86 -11.31 -4.31 -13.85
C ALA A 86 -10.67 -5.67 -14.20
N GLU A 87 -9.45 -5.95 -13.71
CA GLU A 87 -8.78 -7.25 -13.92
C GLU A 87 -9.37 -8.41 -13.09
N ALA A 88 -10.09 -8.11 -12.01
CA ALA A 88 -10.72 -9.12 -11.17
C ALA A 88 -12.04 -9.71 -11.75
N LYS A 89 -12.51 -9.17 -12.89
CA LYS A 89 -13.69 -9.66 -13.65
C LYS A 89 -13.26 -10.60 -14.78
#